data_AF-A0A8J9RZ89-F1
#
_entry.id   AF-A0A8J9RZ89-F1
#
_cell.length_a   1.000
_cell.length_b   1.000
_cell.length_c   1.000
_cell.angle_alpha   90.00
_cell.angle_beta   90.00
_cell.angle_gamma   90.00
#
_symmetry.space_group_name_H-M   'P 1'
#
loop_
_entity.id
_entity.type
_entity.pdbx_description
1 polymer ?
#
loop_
_entity_poly.entity_id
_entity_poly.type
_entity_poly.pdbx_seq_one_letter_code
_entity_poly.pdbx_strand_id
1 'polypeptide(L)'
;HQHASPLESTGKTCTIHLYSVEIWNNDRQLVGGELGYTVGSVYTSLTGFSAQDSAGSVQLAALGHLLCQLGFTLWDLGMEMEYKRNLGSQLVPRAVFVD
;
A
#
# COMPACT_ATOMS: atom_id res chain seq x y z
N HIS A 1 -9.00 -20.77 48.30
CA HIS A 1 -9.72 -19.78 47.48
C HIS A 1 -8.79 -18.62 47.15
N GLN A 2 -8.22 -18.61 45.95
CA GLN A 2 -7.76 -17.40 45.28
C GLN A 2 -7.78 -17.73 43.79
N HIS A 3 -8.88 -17.33 43.14
CA HIS A 3 -9.00 -17.37 41.69
C HIS A 3 -8.05 -16.30 41.14
N ALA A 4 -7.00 -16.73 40.44
CA ALA A 4 -6.23 -15.83 39.60
C ALA A 4 -7.17 -15.30 38.50
N SER A 5 -7.27 -13.97 38.42
CA SER A 5 -8.04 -13.30 37.36
C SER A 5 -7.31 -13.46 36.03
N PRO A 6 -8.01 -13.67 34.89
CA PRO A 6 -7.35 -13.72 33.58
C PRO A 6 -6.67 -12.37 33.31
N LEU A 7 -5.41 -12.39 32.87
CA LEU A 7 -4.79 -11.20 32.27
C LEU A 7 -5.62 -10.81 31.05
N GLU A 8 -6.34 -9.70 31.12
CA GLU A 8 -6.95 -9.08 29.95
C GLU A 8 -5.84 -8.52 29.06
N SER A 9 -5.58 -9.21 27.96
CA SER A 9 -4.79 -8.67 26.85
C SER A 9 -5.58 -7.51 26.24
N THR A 10 -5.24 -6.27 26.59
CA THR A 10 -5.68 -5.05 25.90
C THR A 10 -4.99 -4.92 24.54
N GLY A 11 -5.10 -5.96 23.71
CA GLY A 11 -4.56 -5.97 22.36
C GLY A 11 -5.40 -5.04 21.49
N LYS A 12 -4.85 -3.88 21.14
CA LYS A 12 -5.46 -2.98 20.15
C LYS A 12 -5.56 -3.75 18.83
N THR A 13 -6.78 -4.13 18.44
CA THR A 13 -7.02 -4.79 17.16
C THR A 13 -6.89 -3.75 16.05
N CYS A 14 -6.10 -4.08 15.03
CA CYS A 14 -5.99 -3.27 13.83
C CYS A 14 -6.65 -4.01 12.66
N THR A 15 -7.61 -3.37 12.01
CA THR A 15 -8.22 -3.93 10.81
C THR A 15 -7.27 -3.77 9.63
N ILE A 16 -7.08 -4.85 8.89
CA ILE A 16 -6.32 -4.88 7.64
C ILE A 16 -7.32 -5.08 6.50
N HIS A 17 -7.22 -4.25 5.47
CA HIS A 17 -8.00 -4.41 4.24
C HIS A 17 -7.06 -4.70 3.08
N LEU A 18 -7.38 -5.71 2.28
CA LEU A 18 -6.65 -6.07 1.07
C LEU A 18 -7.38 -5.49 -0.15
N TYR A 19 -6.65 -4.94 -1.09
CA TYR A 19 -7.17 -4.30 -2.30
C TYR A 19 -6.49 -4.86 -3.54
N SER A 20 -7.27 -4.97 -4.62
CA SER A 20 -6.75 -5.00 -5.98
C SER A 20 -6.98 -3.65 -6.65
N VAL A 21 -5.99 -3.18 -7.40
CA VAL A 21 -6.07 -2.01 -8.27
C VAL A 21 -5.77 -2.48 -9.68
N GLU A 22 -6.61 -2.10 -10.64
CA GLU A 22 -6.59 -2.66 -11.99
C GLU A 22 -6.58 -1.56 -13.04
N ILE A 23 -5.74 -1.71 -14.05
CA ILE A 23 -5.68 -0.83 -15.21
C ILE A 23 -6.20 -1.58 -16.42
N TRP A 24 -7.29 -1.06 -16.96
CA TRP A 24 -7.97 -1.60 -18.13
C TRP A 24 -7.76 -0.66 -19.33
N ASN A 25 -7.41 -1.21 -20.48
CA ASN A 25 -7.32 -0.45 -21.72
C ASN A 25 -8.69 -0.31 -22.41
N ASN A 26 -8.75 0.44 -23.51
CA ASN A 26 -9.98 0.68 -24.27
C ASN A 26 -10.60 -0.61 -24.85
N ASP A 27 -9.78 -1.62 -25.10
CA ASP A 27 -10.20 -2.94 -25.58
C ASP A 27 -10.65 -3.88 -24.44
N ARG A 28 -10.78 -3.34 -23.21
CA ARG A 28 -11.21 -4.06 -22.01
C ARG A 28 -10.26 -5.21 -21.65
N GLN A 29 -8.98 -5.01 -21.88
CA GLN A 29 -7.92 -5.91 -21.44
C GLN A 29 -7.31 -5.38 -20.15
N LEU A 30 -7.04 -6.29 -19.21
CA LEU A 30 -6.29 -5.98 -18.00
C LEU A 30 -4.80 -5.85 -18.36
N VAL A 31 -4.27 -4.63 -18.32
CA VAL A 31 -2.93 -4.31 -18.82
C VAL A 31 -1.96 -3.87 -17.74
N GLY A 32 -2.43 -3.76 -16.51
CA GLY A 32 -1.62 -3.50 -15.33
C GLY A 32 -2.46 -3.65 -14.09
N GLY A 33 -1.81 -3.79 -12.94
CA GLY A 33 -2.50 -3.84 -11.67
C GLY A 33 -1.53 -4.03 -10.51
N GLU A 34 -2.05 -3.90 -9.30
CA GLU A 34 -1.37 -4.32 -8.08
C GLU A 34 -2.30 -4.89 -7.03
N LEU A 35 -1.70 -5.65 -6.13
CA LEU A 35 -2.26 -5.99 -4.83
C LEU A 35 -1.56 -5.15 -3.77
N GLY A 36 -2.35 -4.61 -2.85
CA GLY A 36 -1.88 -3.86 -1.70
C GLY A 36 -2.81 -4.01 -0.52
N TYR A 37 -2.39 -3.53 0.64
CA TYR A 37 -3.23 -3.53 1.84
C TYR A 37 -3.11 -2.22 2.60
N THR A 38 -4.06 -1.98 3.50
CA THR A 38 -4.06 -0.81 4.37
C THR A 38 -4.06 -1.17 5.83
N VAL A 39 -3.34 -0.36 6.62
CA VAL A 39 -3.38 -0.33 8.08
C VAL A 39 -3.52 1.14 8.48
N GLY A 40 -4.70 1.55 8.94
CA GLY A 40 -4.99 2.97 9.19
C GLY A 40 -4.84 3.81 7.91
N SER A 41 -4.06 4.89 7.98
CA SER A 41 -3.77 5.80 6.85
C SER A 41 -2.53 5.43 6.06
N VAL A 42 -2.03 4.20 6.20
CA VAL A 42 -0.91 3.65 5.43
C VAL A 42 -1.44 2.68 4.39
N TYR A 43 -1.01 2.84 3.14
CA TYR A 43 -1.20 1.87 2.07
C TYR A 43 0.15 1.24 1.71
N THR A 44 0.21 -0.09 1.64
CA THR A 44 1.42 -0.85 1.31
C THR A 44 1.20 -1.65 0.03
N SER A 45 2.01 -1.39 -0.99
CA SER A 45 2.04 -2.19 -2.22
C SER A 45 2.75 -3.52 -1.97
N LEU A 46 2.10 -4.63 -2.33
CA LEU A 46 2.67 -5.98 -2.19
C LEU A 46 3.35 -6.44 -3.47
N THR A 47 2.63 -6.35 -4.58
CA THR A 47 3.09 -6.80 -5.89
C THR A 47 2.26 -6.13 -6.97
N GLY A 48 2.87 -5.89 -8.13
CA GLY A 48 2.19 -5.34 -9.28
C GLY A 48 2.76 -5.88 -10.58
N PHE A 49 2.04 -5.65 -11.66
CA PHE A 49 2.46 -6.01 -13.00
C PHE A 49 2.07 -4.92 -14.00
N SER A 50 2.74 -4.92 -15.14
CA SER A 50 2.45 -4.05 -16.27
C SER A 50 2.66 -4.86 -17.55
N ALA A 51 1.64 -4.92 -18.40
CA ALA A 51 1.63 -5.67 -19.65
C ALA A 51 1.51 -4.78 -20.90
N GLN A 52 1.26 -3.47 -20.72
CA GLN A 52 1.27 -2.46 -21.77
C GLN A 52 2.17 -1.30 -21.36
N ASP A 53 2.77 -0.64 -22.36
CA ASP A 53 3.57 0.57 -22.14
C ASP A 53 2.79 1.60 -21.33
N SER A 54 3.46 2.21 -20.35
CA SER A 54 2.93 3.22 -19.44
C SER A 54 1.81 2.76 -18.48
N ALA A 55 1.30 1.52 -18.55
CA ALA A 55 0.24 1.07 -17.65
C ALA A 55 0.64 1.18 -16.17
N GLY A 56 1.86 0.76 -15.82
CA GLY A 56 2.41 0.94 -14.47
C GLY A 56 2.55 2.41 -14.04
N SER A 57 2.96 3.31 -14.95
CA SER A 57 3.06 4.74 -14.64
C SER A 57 1.68 5.38 -14.39
N VAL A 58 0.69 5.01 -15.22
CA VAL A 58 -0.70 5.45 -15.06
C VAL A 58 -1.27 4.93 -13.74
N GLN A 59 -1.02 3.66 -13.40
CA GLN A 59 -1.41 3.08 -12.12
C GLN A 59 -0.85 3.89 -10.95
N LEU A 60 0.46 4.15 -10.96
CA LEU A 60 1.12 4.81 -9.84
C LEU A 60 0.62 6.25 -9.67
N ALA A 61 0.44 6.98 -10.77
CA ALA A 61 -0.12 8.33 -10.73
C ALA A 61 -1.57 8.36 -10.24
N ALA A 62 -2.43 7.48 -10.78
CA ALA A 62 -3.84 7.43 -10.42
C ALA A 62 -4.06 6.99 -8.97
N LEU A 63 -3.38 5.92 -8.55
CA LEU A 63 -3.48 5.41 -7.18
C LEU A 63 -2.90 6.40 -6.17
N GLY A 64 -1.74 7.00 -6.47
CA GLY A 64 -1.16 8.03 -5.60
C GLY A 64 -2.08 9.22 -5.41
N HIS A 65 -2.72 9.69 -6.49
CA HIS A 65 -3.71 10.76 -6.42
C HIS A 65 -4.91 10.37 -5.56
N LEU A 66 -5.45 9.15 -5.76
CA LEU A 66 -6.57 8.63 -4.99
C LEU A 66 -6.24 8.51 -3.50
N LEU A 67 -5.08 7.95 -3.16
CA LEU A 67 -4.62 7.82 -1.77
C LEU A 67 -4.53 9.19 -1.09
N CYS A 68 -3.97 10.20 -1.78
CA CYS A 68 -3.94 11.58 -1.30
C CYS A 68 -5.35 12.15 -1.08
N GLN A 69 -6.29 11.94 -2.03
CA GLN A 69 -7.68 12.41 -1.88
C GLN A 69 -8.40 11.74 -0.72
N LEU A 70 -8.08 10.49 -0.42
CA LEU A 70 -8.64 9.72 0.69
C LEU A 70 -7.95 10.01 2.04
N GLY A 71 -6.94 10.88 2.07
CA GLY A 71 -6.26 11.28 3.30
C GLY A 71 -5.22 10.26 3.81
N PHE A 72 -4.72 9.37 2.95
CA PHE A 72 -3.59 8.53 3.29
C PHE A 72 -2.33 9.39 3.48
N THR A 73 -1.55 9.05 4.49
CA THR A 73 -0.36 9.82 4.90
C THR A 73 0.94 9.18 4.45
N LEU A 74 0.90 7.89 4.13
CA LEU A 74 2.06 7.12 3.71
C LEU A 74 1.67 6.08 2.66
N TRP A 75 2.45 6.02 1.60
CA TRP A 75 2.45 4.94 0.63
C TRP A 75 3.77 4.19 0.72
N ASP A 76 3.75 3.02 1.34
CA ASP A 76 4.89 2.11 1.37
C ASP A 76 4.97 1.34 0.04
N LEU A 77 5.95 1.74 -0.77
CA LEU A 77 6.23 1.08 -2.05
C LEU A 77 7.09 -0.18 -1.87
N GLY A 78 7.57 -0.51 -0.66
CA GLY A 78 8.48 -1.62 -0.42
C GLY A 78 9.92 -1.32 -0.85
N MET A 79 10.62 -2.34 -1.37
CA MET A 79 12.04 -2.24 -1.70
C MET A 79 12.36 -1.12 -2.69
N GLU A 80 13.49 -0.46 -2.45
CA GLU A 80 14.00 0.60 -3.31
C GLU A 80 14.27 0.07 -4.72
N MET A 81 13.74 0.77 -5.72
CA MET A 81 13.99 0.53 -7.13
C MET A 81 14.12 1.87 -7.84
N GLU A 82 14.90 1.92 -8.92
CA GLU A 82 15.24 3.17 -9.61
C GLU A 82 14.01 3.95 -10.10
N TYR A 83 13.02 3.24 -10.66
CA TYR A 83 11.80 3.90 -11.12
C TYR A 83 10.98 4.51 -9.97
N LYS A 84 11.05 3.98 -8.74
CA LYS A 84 10.36 4.56 -7.58
C LYS A 84 10.99 5.88 -7.15
N ARG A 85 12.33 5.96 -7.20
CA ARG A 85 13.04 7.23 -6.97
C ARG A 85 12.64 8.30 -7.98
N ASN A 86 12.50 7.92 -9.24
CA ASN A 86 12.06 8.83 -10.30
C ASN A 86 10.62 9.34 -10.09
N LEU A 87 9.79 8.62 -9.33
CA LEU A 87 8.45 9.04 -8.92
C LEU A 87 8.45 9.92 -7.67
N GLY A 88 9.62 10.18 -7.07
CA GLY A 88 9.76 11.00 -5.85
C GLY A 88 9.74 10.21 -4.54
N SER A 89 9.86 8.88 -4.58
CA SER A 89 9.94 8.07 -3.35
C SER A 89 11.19 8.41 -2.53
N GLN A 90 11.06 8.43 -1.21
CA GLN A 90 12.16 8.64 -0.28
C GLN A 90 12.51 7.33 0.45
N LEU A 91 13.80 7.07 0.64
CA LEU A 91 14.25 5.97 1.48
C LEU A 91 14.10 6.38 2.95
N VAL A 92 13.25 5.68 3.69
CA VAL A 92 12.99 5.93 5.11
C VAL A 92 13.73 4.87 5.94
N PRO A 93 14.61 5.25 6.89
CA PRO A 93 15.24 4.30 7.80
C PRO A 93 14.18 3.52 8.59
N ARG A 94 14.43 2.22 8.81
CA ARG A 94 13.43 1.35 9.49
C ARG A 94 12.97 1.89 10.84
N ALA A 95 13.85 2.49 11.64
CA ALA A 95 13.49 3.09 12.92
C ALA A 95 12.41 4.17 12.73
N VAL A 96 12.63 5.11 11.81
CA VAL A 96 11.67 6.17 11.47
C VAL A 96 10.37 5.63 10.87
N PHE A 97 10.42 4.52 10.13
CA PHE A 97 9.23 3.91 9.53
C PHE A 97 8.30 3.26 10.56
N VAL A 98 8.84 2.72 11.66
CA VAL A 98 8.04 2.00 12.68
C VAL A 98 7.68 2.84 13.90
N ASP A 99 8.26 4.04 14.02
CA ASP A 99 7.97 5.02 15.09
C ASP A 99 6.58 5.65 14.92
#